data_AF-A0A9X3SQ87-F1
#
_entry.id   AF-A0A9X3SQ87-F1
#
_cell.length_a   1.000
_cell.length_b   1.000
_cell.length_c   1.000
_cell.angle_alpha   90.00
_cell.angle_beta   90.00
_cell.angle_gamma   90.00
#
_symmetry.space_group_name_H-M   'P 1'
#
loop_
_entity.id
_entity.type
_entity.pdbx_description
1 polymer ?
#
loop_
_entity_poly.entity_id
_entity_poly.type
_entity_poly.pdbx_seq_one_letter_code
_entity_poly.pdbx_strand_id
1 'polypeptide(L)'
;MRERRAVGVPGIGVREFQLVLLRRMADFQPGLVEDARRALGASRTEMREVNAAWQRMIRSPRAPAGPRRHTSVLGPPESDGERAVGDLVCRVLRWPLPLWPDLRFEVVALGERTVLQEWLVRAPGSAPPALRGVADLAPWSCVVEDVGRAFPSARPLEGTAPARWRLVFTAPGGGLDGGPGGGLAGEGEPGRYVADFTWGLLQEVRALDIGPGPGSGVETGAGSRADPAPGSGGRSAAR
;
A
#
# COMPACT_ATOMS: atom_id res chain seq x y z
N MET A 1 -32.24 15.93 24.59
CA MET A 1 -31.19 15.02 24.08
C MET A 1 -29.88 15.79 24.15
N ARG A 2 -29.01 15.54 25.14
CA ARG A 2 -27.79 16.36 25.36
C ARG A 2 -26.67 15.83 24.48
N GLU A 3 -26.26 16.62 23.50
CA GLU A 3 -25.13 16.40 22.63
C GLU A 3 -23.85 16.38 23.48
N ARG A 4 -23.32 15.19 23.77
CA ARG A 4 -22.02 15.05 24.44
C ARG A 4 -20.95 15.44 23.43
N ARG A 5 -20.46 16.69 23.51
CA ARG A 5 -19.23 17.15 22.83
C ARG A 5 -18.14 16.10 23.06
N ALA A 6 -17.64 15.51 21.98
CA ALA A 6 -16.45 14.68 22.03
C ALA A 6 -15.30 15.57 22.52
N VAL A 7 -14.67 15.18 23.62
CA VAL A 7 -13.41 15.81 24.05
C VAL A 7 -12.37 15.36 23.03
N GLY A 8 -12.06 16.21 22.06
CA GLY A 8 -10.92 16.03 21.16
C GLY A 8 -9.62 16.00 21.95
N VAL A 9 -8.55 15.46 21.36
CA VAL A 9 -7.22 15.60 21.95
C VAL A 9 -6.82 17.07 21.84
N PRO A 10 -6.46 17.75 22.95
CA PRO A 10 -5.96 19.12 22.87
C PRO A 10 -4.79 19.20 21.88
N GLY A 11 -4.94 20.02 20.84
CA GLY A 11 -3.87 20.29 19.88
C GLY A 11 -3.74 19.31 18.70
N ILE A 12 -4.65 18.35 18.49
CA ILE A 12 -4.67 17.57 17.23
C ILE A 12 -5.95 17.89 16.46
N GLY A 13 -5.81 18.61 15.35
CA GLY A 13 -6.86 18.84 14.36
C GLY A 13 -6.56 18.16 13.02
N VAL A 14 -7.24 18.60 11.96
CA VAL A 14 -7.07 18.08 10.59
C VAL A 14 -5.65 18.24 10.07
N ARG A 15 -5.00 19.39 10.35
CA ARG A 15 -3.61 19.64 9.95
C ARG A 15 -2.65 18.66 10.63
N GLU A 16 -2.76 18.52 11.94
CA GLU A 16 -1.89 17.66 12.74
C GLU A 16 -2.11 16.19 12.40
N PHE A 17 -3.35 15.79 12.11
CA PHE A 17 -3.64 14.44 11.63
C PHE A 17 -2.91 14.13 10.30
N GLN A 18 -2.82 15.08 9.37
CA GLN A 18 -2.04 14.90 8.15
C GLN A 18 -0.55 14.71 8.45
N LEU A 19 0.01 15.39 9.46
CA LEU A 19 1.38 15.15 9.93
C LEU A 19 1.57 13.74 10.51
N VAL A 20 0.55 13.19 11.17
CA VAL A 20 0.57 11.79 11.62
C VAL A 20 0.70 10.83 10.44
N LEU A 21 -0.10 11.04 9.39
CA LEU A 21 -0.06 10.21 8.18
C LEU A 21 1.31 10.30 7.50
N LEU A 22 1.81 11.53 7.29
CA LEU A 22 3.09 11.83 6.67
C LEU A 22 4.27 11.18 7.40
N ARG A 23 4.26 11.18 8.74
CA ARG A 23 5.35 10.54 9.50
C ARG A 23 5.52 9.07 9.15
N ARG A 24 4.44 8.34 8.85
CA ARG A 24 4.52 6.93 8.45
C ARG A 24 5.02 6.77 7.01
N MET A 25 4.61 7.65 6.11
CA MET A 25 5.07 7.67 4.71
C MET A 25 6.55 8.04 4.60
N ALA A 26 7.11 8.77 5.58
CA ALA A 26 8.53 9.17 5.60
C ALA A 26 9.50 7.98 5.67
N ASP A 27 9.01 6.81 6.07
CA ASP A 27 9.79 5.57 6.06
C ASP A 27 10.10 5.10 4.63
N PHE A 28 9.33 5.54 3.62
CA PHE A 28 9.53 5.23 2.20
C PHE A 28 9.90 6.45 1.37
N GLN A 29 9.21 7.58 1.59
CA GLN A 29 9.28 8.77 0.75
C GLN A 29 9.70 10.02 1.54
N PRO A 30 10.92 10.07 2.09
CA PRO A 30 11.35 11.19 2.94
C PRO A 30 11.37 12.55 2.21
N GLY A 31 11.63 12.56 0.90
CA GLY A 31 11.61 13.77 0.08
C GLY A 31 10.21 14.35 -0.08
N LEU A 32 9.24 13.56 -0.58
CA LEU A 32 7.85 13.99 -0.74
C LEU A 32 7.21 14.43 0.58
N VAL A 33 7.55 13.74 1.68
CA VAL A 33 7.08 14.12 3.01
C VAL A 33 7.65 15.47 3.45
N GLU A 34 8.91 15.75 3.14
CA GLU A 34 9.53 17.03 3.48
C GLU A 34 8.80 18.19 2.79
N ASP A 35 8.48 18.04 1.50
CA ASP A 35 7.74 19.05 0.73
C ASP A 35 6.32 19.22 1.25
N ALA A 36 5.59 18.12 1.46
CA ALA A 36 4.24 18.15 2.01
C ALA A 36 4.18 18.78 3.41
N ARG A 37 5.15 18.46 4.27
CA ARG A 37 5.29 19.05 5.61
C ARG A 37 5.52 20.56 5.54
N ARG A 38 6.34 21.03 4.58
CA ARG A 38 6.56 22.46 4.33
C ARG A 38 5.31 23.16 3.84
N ALA A 39 4.55 22.52 2.94
CA ALA A 39 3.26 23.05 2.50
C ALA A 39 2.25 23.20 3.65
N LEU A 40 2.31 22.31 4.66
CA LEU A 40 1.53 22.44 5.90
C LEU A 40 2.13 23.42 6.92
N GLY A 41 3.26 24.06 6.61
CA GLY A 41 3.95 25.00 7.52
C GLY A 41 4.43 24.36 8.82
N ALA A 42 4.60 23.03 8.86
CA ALA A 42 5.03 22.33 10.06
C ALA A 42 6.54 22.19 10.11
N SER A 43 7.15 21.97 11.27
CA SER A 43 8.57 21.56 11.41
C SER A 43 8.75 20.03 11.48
N ARG A 44 9.97 19.50 11.29
CA ARG A 44 10.27 18.06 11.50
C ARG A 44 10.04 17.66 12.95
N THR A 45 10.38 18.54 13.89
CA THR A 45 10.20 18.32 15.33
C THR A 45 8.72 18.27 15.68
N GLU A 46 7.94 19.24 15.21
CA GLU A 46 6.49 19.30 15.40
C GLU A 46 5.80 18.02 14.87
N MET A 47 6.16 17.56 13.66
CA MET A 47 5.62 16.30 13.13
C MET A 47 5.90 15.10 14.05
N ARG A 48 7.09 15.03 14.66
CA ARG A 48 7.44 13.98 15.63
C ARG A 48 6.63 14.09 16.92
N GLU A 49 6.46 15.30 17.44
CA GLU A 49 5.70 15.58 18.67
C GLU A 49 4.21 15.26 18.50
N VAL A 50 3.62 15.69 17.37
CA VAL A 50 2.24 15.38 16.99
C VAL A 50 2.05 13.88 16.86
N ASN A 51 2.95 13.17 16.17
CA ASN A 51 2.85 11.72 16.07
C ASN A 51 2.97 11.05 17.46
N ALA A 52 3.89 11.50 18.31
CA ALA A 52 4.01 10.97 19.67
C ALA A 52 2.73 11.21 20.50
N ALA A 53 2.10 12.39 20.37
CA ALA A 53 0.82 12.69 21.01
C ALA A 53 -0.31 11.77 20.50
N TRP A 54 -0.40 11.57 19.19
CA TRP A 54 -1.35 10.64 18.57
C TRP A 54 -1.14 9.20 19.07
N GLN A 55 0.10 8.70 19.09
CA GLN A 55 0.41 7.35 19.59
C GLN A 55 0.12 7.18 21.08
N ARG A 56 0.28 8.23 21.90
CA ARG A 56 -0.15 8.21 23.31
C ARG A 56 -1.67 8.15 23.42
N MET A 57 -2.40 8.91 22.60
CA MET A 57 -3.86 8.87 22.57
C MET A 57 -4.36 7.48 22.20
N ILE A 58 -3.88 6.87 21.10
CA ILE A 58 -4.35 5.55 20.64
C ILE A 58 -4.19 4.48 21.72
N ARG A 59 -3.10 4.53 22.49
CA ARG A 59 -2.80 3.56 23.55
C ARG A 59 -3.52 3.84 24.86
N SER A 60 -4.19 4.98 25.00
CA SER A 60 -4.87 5.37 26.23
C SER A 60 -6.24 4.66 26.33
N PRO A 61 -6.52 3.95 27.44
CA PRO A 61 -7.84 3.34 27.66
C PRO A 61 -8.99 4.35 27.75
N ARG A 62 -8.68 5.62 28.04
CA ARG A 62 -9.67 6.70 28.21
C ARG A 62 -9.92 7.48 26.91
N ALA A 63 -9.13 7.25 25.87
CA ALA A 63 -9.31 7.95 24.60
C ALA A 63 -10.54 7.42 23.85
N PRO A 64 -11.15 8.25 22.98
CA PRO A 64 -12.16 7.76 22.06
C PRO A 64 -11.64 6.56 21.25
N ALA A 65 -12.42 5.49 21.24
CA ALA A 65 -12.12 4.26 20.52
C ALA A 65 -12.86 4.22 19.17
N GLY A 66 -12.40 3.33 18.31
CA GLY A 66 -13.03 3.06 17.02
C GLY A 66 -13.16 4.32 16.13
N PRO A 67 -14.26 4.45 15.37
CA PRO A 67 -14.47 5.60 14.49
C PRO A 67 -14.56 6.95 15.23
N ARG A 68 -15.04 6.97 16.48
CA ARG A 68 -15.19 8.22 17.27
C ARG A 68 -13.86 8.93 17.52
N ARG A 69 -12.74 8.20 17.49
CA ARG A 69 -11.39 8.77 17.53
C ARG A 69 -11.15 9.76 16.41
N HIS A 70 -11.51 9.37 15.18
CA HIS A 70 -11.34 10.21 13.99
C HIS A 70 -12.27 11.40 14.05
N THR A 71 -13.53 11.21 14.42
CA THR A 71 -14.48 12.32 14.58
C THR A 71 -14.01 13.35 15.62
N SER A 72 -13.34 12.90 16.69
CA SER A 72 -12.83 13.79 17.75
C SER A 72 -11.68 14.70 17.30
N VAL A 73 -10.98 14.33 16.21
CA VAL A 73 -9.80 15.05 15.68
C VAL A 73 -10.11 15.75 14.36
N LEU A 74 -10.86 15.10 13.48
CA LEU A 74 -11.21 15.58 12.14
C LEU A 74 -12.54 16.33 12.10
N GLY A 75 -13.33 16.28 13.18
CA GLY A 75 -14.70 16.79 13.19
C GLY A 75 -15.69 15.83 12.52
N PRO A 76 -16.90 16.29 12.15
CA PRO A 76 -17.88 15.46 11.47
C PRO A 76 -17.35 14.96 10.11
N PRO A 77 -17.68 13.72 9.71
CA PRO A 77 -17.33 13.22 8.39
C PRO A 77 -18.09 14.00 7.30
N GLU A 78 -17.51 14.08 6.11
CA GLU A 78 -18.20 14.56 4.90
C GLU A 78 -19.27 13.56 4.46
N SER A 79 -18.99 12.26 4.62
CA SER A 79 -19.98 11.21 4.36
C SER A 79 -19.92 10.12 5.41
N ASP A 80 -21.09 9.61 5.77
CA ASP A 80 -21.30 8.51 6.70
C ASP A 80 -22.35 7.57 6.09
N GLY A 81 -21.97 6.31 5.88
CA GLY A 81 -22.83 5.34 5.23
C GLY A 81 -22.46 3.91 5.59
N GLU A 82 -23.13 2.95 4.96
CA GLU A 82 -22.92 1.53 5.20
C GLU A 82 -22.46 0.82 3.92
N ARG A 83 -21.63 -0.21 4.10
CA ARG A 83 -21.14 -1.09 3.04
C ARG A 83 -21.25 -2.53 3.51
N ALA A 84 -21.94 -3.36 2.74
CA ALA A 84 -21.95 -4.79 2.94
C ALA A 84 -20.61 -5.39 2.49
N VAL A 85 -20.00 -6.21 3.36
CA VAL A 85 -18.79 -6.99 3.07
C VAL A 85 -19.08 -8.43 3.48
N GLY A 86 -19.48 -9.25 2.51
CA GLY A 86 -20.02 -10.58 2.80
C GLY A 86 -21.34 -10.47 3.57
N ASP A 87 -21.38 -11.05 4.75
CA ASP A 87 -22.49 -11.00 5.71
C ASP A 87 -22.40 -9.85 6.72
N LEU A 88 -21.29 -9.10 6.70
CA LEU A 88 -21.06 -7.97 7.61
C LEU A 88 -21.57 -6.67 7.02
N VAL A 89 -22.25 -5.87 7.85
CA VAL A 89 -22.55 -4.47 7.55
C VAL A 89 -21.51 -3.59 8.23
N CYS A 90 -20.67 -2.93 7.42
CA CYS A 90 -19.60 -2.06 7.89
C CYS A 90 -20.01 -0.60 7.71
N ARG A 91 -19.79 0.22 8.73
CA ARG A 91 -19.93 1.67 8.63
C ARG A 91 -18.71 2.26 7.94
N VAL A 92 -18.94 3.20 7.02
CA VAL A 92 -17.92 3.86 6.21
C VAL A 92 -18.01 5.36 6.43
N LEU A 93 -16.96 5.91 7.00
CA LEU A 93 -16.84 7.34 7.32
C LEU A 93 -15.72 7.95 6.50
N ARG A 94 -15.95 9.14 5.92
CA ARG A 94 -14.96 9.80 5.07
C ARG A 94 -14.76 11.25 5.46
N TRP A 95 -13.50 11.69 5.47
CA TRP A 95 -13.11 13.07 5.74
C TRP A 95 -12.25 13.65 4.61
N PRO A 96 -12.42 14.93 4.27
CA PRO A 96 -11.50 15.64 3.40
C PRO A 96 -10.19 15.92 4.14
N LEU A 97 -9.08 15.80 3.42
CA LEU A 97 -7.76 16.19 3.91
C LEU A 97 -7.15 17.20 2.93
N PRO A 98 -6.92 18.47 3.33
CA PRO A 98 -6.46 19.52 2.43
C PRO A 98 -5.19 19.22 1.62
N LEU A 99 -4.28 18.39 2.15
CA LEU A 99 -3.06 17.99 1.46
C LEU A 99 -3.33 17.08 0.25
N TRP A 100 -4.46 16.36 0.25
CA TRP A 100 -4.89 15.47 -0.82
C TRP A 100 -6.33 15.80 -1.22
N PRO A 101 -6.55 16.90 -1.98
CA PRO A 101 -7.90 17.41 -2.28
C PRO A 101 -8.78 16.42 -3.02
N ASP A 102 -8.19 15.59 -3.89
CA ASP A 102 -8.86 14.54 -4.67
C ASP A 102 -9.05 13.22 -3.91
N LEU A 103 -8.64 13.17 -2.64
CA LEU A 103 -8.75 11.99 -1.79
C LEU A 103 -9.61 12.27 -0.57
N ARG A 104 -10.07 11.20 0.06
CA ARG A 104 -10.70 11.18 1.36
C ARG A 104 -10.00 10.18 2.26
N PHE A 105 -9.86 10.53 3.53
CA PHE A 105 -9.51 9.54 4.53
C PHE A 105 -10.76 8.75 4.90
N GLU A 106 -10.80 7.48 4.51
CA GLU A 106 -11.89 6.55 4.78
C GLU A 106 -11.53 5.67 5.99
N VAL A 107 -12.48 5.59 6.92
CA VAL A 107 -12.48 4.63 8.02
C VAL A 107 -13.62 3.65 7.80
N VAL A 108 -13.30 2.37 7.71
CA VAL A 108 -14.28 1.28 7.68
C VAL A 108 -14.33 0.66 9.07
N ALA A 109 -15.51 0.61 9.67
CA ALA A 109 -15.71 0.16 11.03
C ALA A 109 -16.78 -0.94 11.12
N LEU A 110 -16.56 -1.90 12.03
CA LEU A 110 -17.56 -2.88 12.45
C LEU A 110 -18.15 -2.44 13.79
N GLY A 111 -19.36 -1.91 13.73
CA GLY A 111 -19.99 -1.24 14.87
C GLY A 111 -19.19 -0.03 15.37
N GLU A 112 -19.43 0.38 16.62
CA GLU A 112 -18.92 1.65 17.15
C GLU A 112 -17.50 1.59 17.74
N ARG A 113 -16.88 0.41 17.79
CA ARG A 113 -15.60 0.22 18.51
C ARG A 113 -14.46 -0.33 17.66
N THR A 114 -14.78 -1.08 16.61
CA THR A 114 -13.79 -1.80 15.82
C THR A 114 -13.57 -1.05 14.52
N VAL A 115 -12.33 -0.60 14.28
CA VAL A 115 -11.90 -0.12 12.96
C VAL A 115 -11.26 -1.29 12.24
N LEU A 116 -11.78 -1.61 11.06
CA LEU A 116 -11.26 -2.65 10.20
C LEU A 116 -10.20 -2.09 9.24
N GLN A 117 -10.40 -0.87 8.73
CA GLN A 117 -9.52 -0.27 7.73
C GLN A 117 -9.46 1.25 7.90
N GLU A 118 -8.26 1.80 7.66
CA GLU A 118 -7.94 3.22 7.62
C GLU A 118 -7.08 3.49 6.40
N TRP A 119 -7.55 4.32 5.46
CA TRP A 119 -6.81 4.61 4.23
C TRP A 119 -7.33 5.84 3.48
N LEU A 120 -6.52 6.32 2.53
CA LEU A 120 -6.89 7.31 1.53
C LEU A 120 -7.57 6.60 0.35
N VAL A 121 -8.73 7.12 -0.04
CA VAL A 121 -9.53 6.67 -1.20
C VAL A 121 -9.84 7.86 -2.10
N ARG A 122 -10.21 7.64 -3.36
CA ARG A 122 -10.63 8.74 -4.25
C ARG A 122 -11.88 9.42 -3.70
N ALA A 123 -11.89 10.74 -3.76
CA ALA A 123 -13.09 11.51 -3.46
C ALA A 123 -14.17 11.20 -4.51
N PRO A 124 -15.47 11.25 -4.12
CA PRO A 124 -16.55 11.13 -5.09
C PRO A 124 -16.40 12.14 -6.23
N GLY A 125 -16.43 11.65 -7.47
CA GLY A 125 -16.30 12.48 -8.67
C GLY A 125 -14.86 12.79 -9.12
N SER A 126 -13.83 12.48 -8.32
CA SER A 126 -12.44 12.58 -8.75
C SER A 126 -12.09 11.46 -9.73
N ALA A 127 -11.53 11.81 -10.89
CA ALA A 127 -11.12 10.84 -11.90
C ALA A 127 -9.92 10.01 -11.40
N PRO A 128 -9.91 8.68 -11.65
CA PRO A 128 -8.74 7.86 -11.39
C PRO A 128 -7.60 8.22 -12.36
N PRO A 129 -6.33 8.03 -11.96
CA PRO A 129 -5.18 8.22 -12.85
C PRO A 129 -5.22 7.20 -13.99
N ALA A 130 -4.73 7.60 -15.16
CA ALA A 130 -4.62 6.70 -16.31
C ALA A 130 -3.37 5.82 -16.19
N LEU A 131 -3.51 4.69 -15.51
CA LEU A 131 -2.42 3.72 -15.30
C LEU A 131 -2.37 2.73 -16.47
N ARG A 132 -1.40 2.89 -17.37
CA ARG A 132 -1.19 2.03 -18.55
C ARG A 132 -0.11 0.99 -18.31
N GLY A 133 0.88 1.31 -17.49
CA GLY A 133 1.98 0.42 -17.14
C GLY A 133 2.68 0.82 -15.85
N VAL A 134 3.77 0.13 -15.54
CA VAL A 134 4.52 0.38 -14.29
C VAL A 134 5.08 1.81 -14.23
N ALA A 135 5.40 2.42 -15.37
CA ALA A 135 5.93 3.78 -15.46
C ALA A 135 4.97 4.86 -14.94
N ASP A 136 3.66 4.60 -14.90
CA ASP A 136 2.66 5.54 -14.39
C ASP A 136 2.52 5.50 -12.84
N LEU A 137 3.18 4.54 -12.20
CA LEU A 137 3.09 4.28 -10.75
C LEU A 137 4.17 5.04 -9.96
N ALA A 138 4.21 6.35 -10.13
CA ALA A 138 5.03 7.22 -9.29
C ALA A 138 4.52 7.24 -7.83
N PRO A 139 5.39 7.41 -6.82
CA PRO A 139 4.95 7.54 -5.44
C PRO A 139 3.89 8.63 -5.27
N TRP A 140 2.84 8.31 -4.50
CA TRP A 140 1.67 9.15 -4.23
C TRP A 140 0.75 9.45 -5.43
N SER A 141 0.98 8.85 -6.61
CA SER A 141 0.13 9.09 -7.79
C SER A 141 -1.25 8.44 -7.69
N CYS A 142 -1.35 7.29 -7.02
CA CYS A 142 -2.55 6.47 -7.01
C CYS A 142 -2.83 5.80 -5.66
N VAL A 143 -4.08 5.39 -5.47
CA VAL A 143 -4.52 4.59 -4.32
C VAL A 143 -4.61 3.10 -4.65
N VAL A 144 -4.76 2.25 -3.64
CA VAL A 144 -4.89 0.78 -3.79
C VAL A 144 -5.98 0.40 -4.80
N GLU A 145 -7.14 1.08 -4.76
CA GLU A 145 -8.25 0.82 -5.70
C GLU A 145 -7.88 1.10 -7.16
N ASP A 146 -7.10 2.17 -7.41
CA ASP A 146 -6.69 2.55 -8.77
C ASP A 146 -5.88 1.40 -9.42
N VAL A 147 -4.95 0.80 -8.66
CA VAL A 147 -4.13 -0.33 -9.12
C VAL A 147 -4.98 -1.59 -9.32
N GLY A 148 -5.89 -1.88 -8.38
CA GLY A 148 -6.81 -3.02 -8.50
C GLY A 148 -7.73 -2.93 -9.72
N ARG A 149 -8.11 -1.71 -10.13
CA ARG A 149 -8.92 -1.45 -11.32
C ARG A 149 -8.11 -1.52 -12.61
N ALA A 150 -6.90 -0.96 -12.61
CA ALA A 150 -6.05 -0.89 -13.80
C ALA A 150 -5.41 -2.25 -14.16
N PHE A 151 -5.09 -3.07 -13.17
CA PHE A 151 -4.39 -4.35 -13.36
C PHE A 151 -5.21 -5.50 -12.78
N PRO A 152 -6.00 -6.24 -13.59
CA PRO A 152 -6.89 -7.30 -13.12
C PRO A 152 -6.21 -8.46 -12.35
N SER A 153 -4.91 -8.63 -12.56
CA SER A 153 -4.04 -9.60 -11.87
C SER A 153 -3.67 -9.16 -10.45
N ALA A 154 -4.05 -7.95 -10.02
CA ALA A 154 -3.75 -7.45 -8.69
C ALA A 154 -4.34 -8.36 -7.61
N ARG A 155 -3.48 -8.76 -6.67
CA ARG A 155 -3.84 -9.56 -5.51
C ARG A 155 -3.18 -8.98 -4.24
N PRO A 156 -3.91 -8.93 -3.12
CA PRO A 156 -3.33 -8.57 -1.83
C PRO A 156 -2.17 -9.50 -1.45
N LEU A 157 -1.13 -8.91 -0.89
CA LEU A 157 -0.10 -9.61 -0.13
C LEU A 157 -0.18 -9.17 1.34
N GLU A 158 0.37 -10.00 2.23
CA GLU A 158 0.47 -9.63 3.65
C GLU A 158 1.23 -8.30 3.80
N GLY A 159 0.63 -7.38 4.56
CA GLY A 159 1.21 -6.08 4.86
C GLY A 159 2.42 -6.22 5.78
N THR A 160 3.44 -5.39 5.58
CA THR A 160 4.68 -5.48 6.38
C THR A 160 4.57 -4.86 7.77
N ALA A 161 3.52 -4.09 8.04
CA ALA A 161 3.27 -3.44 9.31
C ALA A 161 1.85 -2.82 9.34
N PRO A 162 1.36 -2.33 10.50
CA PRO A 162 0.09 -1.60 10.56
C PRO A 162 0.05 -0.43 9.57
N ALA A 163 -1.12 -0.26 8.93
CA ALA A 163 -1.39 0.71 7.87
C ALA A 163 -0.54 0.58 6.59
N ARG A 164 0.28 -0.48 6.48
CA ARG A 164 1.01 -0.81 5.25
C ARG A 164 0.27 -1.92 4.52
N TRP A 165 0.03 -1.70 3.24
CA TRP A 165 -0.64 -2.66 2.36
C TRP A 165 0.27 -2.98 1.19
N ARG A 166 0.07 -4.15 0.59
CA ARG A 166 0.84 -4.57 -0.56
C ARG A 166 -0.04 -5.25 -1.58
N LEU A 167 0.20 -4.94 -2.85
CA LEU A 167 -0.36 -5.67 -3.98
C LEU A 167 0.77 -6.31 -4.79
N VAL A 168 0.54 -7.53 -5.25
CA VAL A 168 1.28 -8.11 -6.38
C VAL A 168 0.41 -8.06 -7.61
N PHE A 169 0.97 -7.69 -8.75
CA PHE A 169 0.25 -7.55 -10.00
C PHE A 169 1.19 -7.74 -11.19
N THR A 170 0.61 -7.90 -12.37
CA THR A 170 1.29 -7.93 -13.67
C THR A 170 0.90 -6.68 -14.44
N ALA A 171 1.89 -6.00 -15.01
CA ALA A 171 1.69 -4.79 -15.80
C ALA A 171 2.64 -4.76 -17.01
N PRO A 172 2.29 -4.03 -18.09
CA PRO A 172 3.23 -3.74 -19.17
C PRO A 172 4.51 -3.11 -18.62
N GLY A 173 5.64 -3.66 -19.06
CA GLY A 173 6.97 -3.21 -18.64
C GLY A 173 7.42 -1.99 -19.44
N GLY A 174 7.91 -0.98 -18.73
CA GLY A 174 8.73 0.12 -19.20
C GLY A 174 9.61 0.50 -18.03
N GLY A 175 10.94 0.46 -18.19
CA GLY A 175 11.89 0.42 -17.08
C GLY A 175 11.60 1.43 -15.97
N LEU A 176 11.71 0.99 -14.70
CA LEU A 176 11.66 1.87 -13.53
C LEU A 176 12.84 2.87 -13.51
N ASP A 177 13.89 2.57 -14.30
CA ASP A 177 15.10 3.36 -14.48
C ASP A 177 15.04 4.11 -15.83
N GLY A 178 14.22 5.15 -15.90
CA GLY A 178 14.12 6.01 -17.07
C GLY A 178 15.34 6.93 -17.23
N GLY A 179 16.42 6.43 -17.83
CA GLY A 179 17.40 7.30 -18.49
C GLY A 179 16.76 8.03 -19.68
N PRO A 180 17.24 9.23 -20.07
CA PRO A 180 16.60 10.05 -21.09
C PRO A 180 16.83 9.42 -22.48
N GLY A 181 15.84 8.67 -22.94
CA GLY A 181 15.86 8.03 -24.26
C GLY A 181 14.47 7.49 -24.56
N GLY A 182 13.59 8.37 -25.04
CA GLY A 182 12.28 7.98 -25.54
C GLY A 182 12.40 6.98 -26.69
N GLY A 183 12.20 5.70 -26.38
CA GLY A 183 11.74 4.73 -27.35
C GLY A 183 10.21 4.71 -27.32
N LEU A 184 9.60 4.71 -28.50
CA LEU A 184 8.19 4.36 -28.69
C LEU A 184 7.81 3.22 -27.74
N ALA A 185 6.63 3.31 -27.12
CA ALA A 185 6.07 2.29 -26.24
C ALA A 185 5.99 0.93 -26.97
N GLY A 186 7.12 0.25 -27.02
CA GLY A 186 7.27 -1.09 -27.54
C GLY A 186 6.72 -2.02 -26.48
N GLU A 187 5.91 -2.96 -26.94
CA GLU A 187 5.32 -4.06 -26.21
C GLU A 187 6.42 -4.83 -25.45
N GLY A 188 6.78 -4.33 -24.26
CA GLY A 188 7.59 -5.08 -23.31
C GLY A 188 6.73 -6.21 -22.76
N GLU A 189 7.34 -7.40 -22.62
CA GLU A 189 6.67 -8.50 -21.95
C GLU A 189 6.13 -8.04 -20.58
N PRO A 190 4.90 -8.42 -20.21
CA PRO A 190 4.33 -8.02 -18.94
C PRO A 190 5.21 -8.50 -17.77
N GLY A 191 5.72 -7.54 -17.00
CA GLY A 191 6.50 -7.81 -15.80
C GLY A 191 5.60 -8.07 -14.59
N ARG A 192 6.13 -8.77 -13.59
CA ARG A 192 5.48 -8.94 -12.29
C ARG A 192 6.04 -7.94 -11.29
N TYR A 193 5.18 -7.26 -10.56
CA TYR A 193 5.57 -6.17 -9.67
C TYR A 193 4.90 -6.29 -8.30
N VAL A 194 5.55 -5.67 -7.31
CA VAL A 194 5.00 -5.43 -5.98
C VAL A 194 4.86 -3.93 -5.77
N ALA A 195 3.65 -3.48 -5.42
CA ALA A 195 3.38 -2.12 -4.98
C ALA A 195 3.18 -2.10 -3.46
N ASP A 196 3.94 -1.26 -2.75
CA ASP A 196 3.75 -0.99 -1.33
C ASP A 196 2.98 0.31 -1.15
N PHE A 197 2.01 0.28 -0.24
CA PHE A 197 1.14 1.39 0.09
C PHE A 197 1.23 1.69 1.58
N THR A 198 1.07 2.96 1.92
CA THR A 198 0.92 3.41 3.31
C THR A 198 -0.34 4.26 3.38
N TRP A 199 -1.25 3.94 4.31
CA TRP A 199 -2.59 4.52 4.35
C TRP A 199 -3.31 4.40 3.00
N GLY A 200 -3.10 3.31 2.25
CA GLY A 200 -3.70 3.10 0.92
C GLY A 200 -3.14 3.97 -0.21
N LEU A 201 -2.17 4.85 0.04
CA LEU A 201 -1.51 5.67 -0.97
C LEU A 201 -0.18 5.03 -1.40
N LEU A 202 0.07 4.94 -2.71
CA LEU A 202 1.24 4.27 -3.27
C LEU A 202 2.53 4.89 -2.75
N GLN A 203 3.48 4.08 -2.26
CA GLN A 203 4.78 4.54 -1.80
C GLN A 203 5.90 4.14 -2.74
N GLU A 204 5.89 2.93 -3.28
CA GLU A 204 6.91 2.45 -4.21
C GLU A 204 6.42 1.22 -4.98
N VAL A 205 7.05 0.96 -6.11
CA VAL A 205 6.85 -0.25 -6.91
C VAL A 205 8.21 -0.88 -7.19
N ARG A 206 8.28 -2.21 -7.03
CA ARG A 206 9.49 -2.99 -7.32
C ARG A 206 9.16 -4.13 -8.26
N ALA A 207 10.05 -4.40 -9.20
CA ALA A 207 9.97 -5.62 -10.00
C ALA A 207 10.17 -6.84 -9.09
N LEU A 208 9.38 -7.89 -9.32
CA LEU A 208 9.69 -9.22 -8.84
C LEU A 208 10.47 -9.92 -9.93
N ASP A 209 11.73 -10.22 -9.67
CA ASP A 209 12.52 -11.03 -10.58
C ASP A 209 11.79 -12.37 -10.76
N ILE A 210 11.36 -12.62 -11.99
CA ILE A 210 11.08 -13.98 -12.42
C ILE A 210 12.47 -14.56 -12.62
N GLY A 211 12.97 -15.32 -11.65
CA GLY A 211 14.17 -16.13 -11.86
C GLY A 211 14.00 -16.91 -13.18
N PRO A 212 15.07 -17.16 -13.94
CA PRO A 212 14.94 -17.76 -15.27
C PRO A 212 14.06 -19.00 -15.15
N GLY A 213 12.92 -18.97 -15.85
CA GLY A 213 12.02 -20.12 -15.91
C GLY A 213 12.84 -21.36 -16.31
N PRO A 214 12.48 -22.57 -15.85
CA PRO A 214 13.19 -23.77 -16.27
C PRO A 214 13.15 -23.81 -17.80
N GLY A 215 14.33 -23.58 -18.40
CA GLY A 215 14.46 -23.39 -19.82
C GLY A 215 13.89 -24.58 -20.57
N SER A 216 12.91 -24.32 -21.42
CA SER A 216 12.60 -25.15 -22.56
C SER A 216 13.79 -25.10 -23.53
N GLY A 217 14.70 -26.05 -23.41
CA GLY A 217 15.70 -26.41 -24.42
C GLY A 217 15.84 -27.92 -24.36
N VAL A 218 14.91 -28.66 -24.97
CA VAL A 218 15.11 -29.28 -26.30
C VAL A 218 16.38 -30.11 -26.33
N GLU A 219 16.18 -31.40 -26.08
CA GLU A 219 17.09 -32.46 -26.52
C GLU A 219 17.42 -32.27 -28.01
N THR A 220 18.72 -32.25 -28.32
CA THR A 220 19.19 -32.65 -29.65
C THR A 220 20.36 -33.57 -29.43
N GLY A 221 20.12 -34.86 -29.67
CA GLY A 221 21.12 -35.92 -29.50
C GLY A 221 22.11 -36.01 -30.65
N ALA A 222 23.32 -36.43 -30.30
CA ALA A 222 24.28 -37.24 -31.08
C ALA A 222 25.45 -37.50 -30.09
N GLY A 223 25.79 -38.70 -29.63
CA GLY A 223 25.89 -39.98 -30.32
C GLY A 223 27.37 -40.35 -30.36
N SER A 224 27.85 -41.25 -29.48
CA SER A 224 28.83 -42.28 -29.84
C SER A 224 29.11 -43.25 -28.69
N ARG A 225 29.06 -44.54 -29.04
CA ARG A 225 29.39 -45.73 -28.24
C ARG A 225 30.87 -45.81 -27.90
N ALA A 226 31.18 -46.41 -26.74
CA ALA A 226 32.10 -47.55 -26.63
C ALA A 226 31.99 -48.19 -25.23
N ASP A 227 31.67 -49.48 -25.21
CA ASP A 227 31.92 -50.45 -24.15
C ASP A 227 32.51 -51.67 -24.91
N PRO A 228 33.47 -52.46 -24.38
CA PRO A 228 33.18 -53.33 -23.23
C PRO A 228 34.36 -53.58 -22.24
N ALA A 229 34.00 -53.78 -20.95
CA ALA A 229 34.33 -54.84 -19.95
C ALA A 229 35.67 -55.66 -20.01
N PRO A 230 36.06 -56.52 -19.03
CA PRO A 230 35.40 -56.91 -17.76
C PRO A 230 36.33 -57.07 -16.52
N GLY A 231 35.72 -57.30 -15.34
CA GLY A 231 36.19 -58.36 -14.43
C GLY A 231 36.68 -58.00 -13.02
N SER A 232 35.90 -58.41 -12.01
CA SER A 232 36.27 -59.39 -10.96
C SER A 232 35.99 -59.00 -9.50
N GLY A 233 35.24 -59.89 -8.83
CA GLY A 233 35.26 -60.19 -7.38
C GLY A 233 34.64 -59.14 -6.44
N GLY A 234 33.63 -59.40 -5.61
CA GLY A 234 33.09 -60.64 -5.07
C GLY A 234 33.02 -60.55 -3.53
N ARG A 235 31.84 -60.89 -2.96
CA ARG A 235 31.58 -61.27 -1.53
C ARG A 235 31.67 -60.10 -0.51
N SER A 236 30.96 -60.06 0.63
CA SER A 236 29.91 -60.88 1.26
C SER A 236 29.39 -60.12 2.50
N ALA A 237 28.16 -60.48 2.88
CA ALA A 237 27.35 -60.26 4.09
C ALA A 237 27.96 -59.94 5.48
N ALA A 238 27.03 -59.43 6.32
CA ALA A 238 26.92 -59.48 7.79
C ALA A 238 27.78 -58.44 8.54
N ARG A 239 27.26 -57.64 9.49
CA ARG A 239 26.30 -57.86 10.59
C ARG A 239 25.64 -56.54 10.98
#